data_AF-A0A955X5J2-F1
#
_entry.id   AF-A0A955X5J2-F1
#
_cell.length_a   1.000
_cell.length_b   1.000
_cell.length_c   1.000
_cell.angle_alpha   90.00
_cell.angle_beta   90.00
_cell.angle_gamma   90.00
#
_symmetry.space_group_name_H-M   'P 1'
#
loop_
_entity.id
_entity.type
_entity.pdbx_description
1 polymer ?
#
loop_
_entity_poly.entity_id
_entity_poly.type
_entity_poly.pdbx_seq_one_letter_code
_entity_poly.pdbx_strand_id
1 'polypeptide(L)'
;LALGAPAPATGSATYRPLLYAISAVDGADEPLANERRGGRARLVAPGGHVTVSQAPSYRSETYSGSSMSAAATSAAAAAVWAYRPSLNAHEIMRVVFDSAVPLSGDSEVCLGGPPCADGVRRVSVCRAVAAACLASGACIAPVCGPLNPGRNLRPTGLDTSQPVATPYTFTGTVAHLPPAPCQSLVFGTDPTVLVNPCPERQYLSRYAVPYAVPQPPEVGCPNCMVKAGTLYIGISNDVDGVFTDPVLRVVRDDVEKTYALDGVGELKAGATIEVDVGSIEWDGVTKASIDFVHDGEWSTSDPLTLE
;
A
#
# COMPACT_ATOMS: atom_id res chain seq x y z
N LEU A 1 -10.45 18.32 22.10
CA LEU A 1 -11.77 17.66 21.91
C LEU A 1 -11.77 16.36 22.69
N ALA A 2 -12.19 16.39 23.95
CA ALA A 2 -12.39 15.21 24.77
C ALA A 2 -13.89 15.08 25.03
N LEU A 3 -14.54 14.17 24.31
CA LEU A 3 -15.91 13.71 24.59
C LEU A 3 -15.87 12.19 24.64
N GLY A 4 -15.37 11.69 25.78
CA GLY A 4 -15.39 10.27 26.12
C GLY A 4 -16.81 9.83 26.45
N ALA A 5 -17.56 9.40 25.44
CA ALA A 5 -18.63 8.44 25.69
C ALA A 5 -17.97 7.19 26.31
N PRO A 6 -18.51 6.64 27.42
CA PRO A 6 -17.95 5.43 28.01
C PRO A 6 -17.93 4.33 26.96
N ALA A 7 -16.77 3.69 26.79
CA ALA A 7 -16.63 2.57 25.87
C ALA A 7 -17.69 1.51 26.22
N PRO A 8 -18.42 0.97 25.22
CA PRO A 8 -19.45 -0.03 25.47
C PRO A 8 -18.85 -1.21 26.23
N ALA A 9 -19.57 -1.69 27.24
CA ALA A 9 -19.12 -2.75 28.14
C ALA A 9 -18.61 -3.97 27.35
N THR A 10 -17.35 -4.32 27.60
CA THR A 10 -16.65 -5.48 27.06
C THR A 10 -17.35 -6.75 27.54
N GLY A 11 -18.04 -7.47 26.64
CA GLY A 11 -18.61 -8.78 26.98
C GLY A 11 -19.50 -9.44 25.94
N SER A 12 -20.20 -8.70 25.08
CA SER A 12 -20.99 -9.27 23.97
C SER A 12 -21.41 -8.21 22.95
N ALA A 13 -20.61 -7.16 22.79
CA ALA A 13 -20.95 -6.09 21.88
C ALA A 13 -20.75 -6.58 20.45
N THR A 14 -21.84 -6.83 19.74
CA THR A 14 -21.81 -7.01 18.28
C THR A 14 -20.96 -5.87 17.69
N TYR A 15 -19.91 -6.21 16.94
CA TYR A 15 -18.99 -5.22 16.37
C TYR A 15 -19.73 -4.33 15.35
N ARG A 16 -20.15 -3.14 15.80
CA ARG A 16 -21.00 -2.20 15.04
C ARG A 16 -20.45 -0.77 15.17
N PRO A 17 -19.17 -0.51 14.84
CA PRO A 17 -18.67 0.85 14.89
C PRO A 17 -19.38 1.71 13.83
N LEU A 18 -19.44 3.02 14.08
CA LEU A 18 -19.89 3.97 13.06
C LEU A 18 -18.86 4.09 11.92
N LEU A 19 -17.57 3.93 12.24
CA LEU A 19 -16.45 4.02 11.31
C LEU A 19 -15.71 2.69 11.26
N TYR A 20 -15.51 2.16 10.05
CA TYR A 20 -14.71 0.95 9.81
C TYR A 20 -13.33 1.36 9.31
N ALA A 21 -12.30 1.13 10.11
CA ALA A 21 -10.91 1.33 9.71
C ALA A 21 -10.47 0.22 8.74
N ILE A 22 -9.78 0.59 7.66
CA ILE A 22 -9.28 -0.32 6.63
C ILE A 22 -7.79 -0.03 6.41
N SER A 23 -6.91 -1.02 6.61
CA SER A 23 -5.49 -0.90 6.25
C SER A 23 -5.21 -1.51 4.87
N ALA A 24 -4.00 -1.28 4.36
CA ALA A 24 -3.62 -1.69 3.02
C ALA A 24 -2.62 -2.83 3.05
N VAL A 25 -2.77 -3.75 2.10
CA VAL A 25 -1.79 -4.82 1.86
C VAL A 25 -1.31 -4.81 0.41
N ASP A 26 -0.12 -5.37 0.20
CA ASP A 26 0.48 -5.57 -1.11
C ASP A 26 -0.08 -6.83 -1.82
N GLY A 27 0.51 -7.21 -2.95
CA GLY A 27 0.13 -8.40 -3.71
C GLY A 27 0.44 -9.73 -3.03
N ALA A 28 1.23 -9.72 -1.95
CA ALA A 28 1.59 -10.88 -1.14
C ALA A 28 0.79 -10.96 0.18
N ASP A 29 -0.23 -10.11 0.34
CA ASP A 29 -1.02 -9.95 1.57
C ASP A 29 -0.19 -9.47 2.78
N GLU A 30 0.98 -8.86 2.54
CA GLU A 30 1.78 -8.22 3.58
C GLU A 30 1.35 -6.75 3.76
N PRO A 31 1.49 -6.17 4.97
CA PRO A 31 1.30 -4.74 5.18
C PRO A 31 2.09 -3.92 4.16
N LEU A 32 1.54 -2.78 3.72
CA LEU A 32 2.34 -1.86 2.93
C LEU A 32 3.56 -1.36 3.73
N ALA A 33 4.65 -1.08 3.01
CA ALA A 33 5.87 -0.54 3.59
C ALA A 33 5.63 0.70 4.46
N ASN A 34 4.64 1.53 4.09
CA ASN A 34 4.21 2.74 4.78
C ASN A 34 3.07 2.56 5.78
N GLU A 35 2.73 1.33 6.15
CA GLU A 35 1.78 1.09 7.22
C GLU A 35 2.37 1.55 8.56
N ARG A 36 1.70 2.51 9.20
CA ARG A 36 2.11 3.02 10.51
C ARG A 36 1.97 1.95 11.58
N ARG A 37 2.96 1.86 12.48
CA ARG A 37 2.90 1.01 13.69
C ARG A 37 1.67 1.36 14.54
N GLY A 38 0.94 0.36 15.01
CA GLY A 38 -0.32 0.56 15.73
C GLY A 38 -1.50 0.91 14.82
N GLY A 39 -1.29 1.00 13.50
CA GLY A 39 -2.28 1.40 12.51
C GLY A 39 -2.96 0.23 11.80
N ARG A 40 -2.63 -1.02 12.14
CA ARG A 40 -3.18 -2.19 11.46
C ARG A 40 -4.63 -2.47 11.87
N ALA A 41 -5.56 -2.28 10.97
CA ALA A 41 -6.97 -2.55 11.20
C ALA A 41 -7.31 -4.05 11.06
N ARG A 42 -8.41 -4.47 11.68
CA ARG A 42 -8.97 -5.84 11.53
C ARG A 42 -9.34 -6.20 10.08
N LEU A 43 -9.63 -5.19 9.26
CA LEU A 43 -9.92 -5.35 7.84
C LEU A 43 -8.81 -4.71 7.04
N VAL A 44 -8.32 -5.44 6.06
CA VAL A 44 -7.39 -4.94 5.05
C VAL A 44 -7.93 -5.20 3.66
N ALA A 45 -7.43 -4.48 2.66
CA ALA A 45 -7.69 -4.80 1.27
C ALA A 45 -6.46 -4.47 0.42
N PRO A 46 -6.34 -5.04 -0.80
CA PRO A 46 -5.28 -4.67 -1.72
C PRO A 46 -5.21 -3.15 -1.89
N GLY A 47 -4.06 -2.59 -1.58
CA GLY A 47 -3.82 -1.15 -1.63
C GLY A 47 -2.45 -0.77 -2.16
N GLY A 48 -1.58 -1.73 -2.48
CA GLY A 48 -0.29 -1.49 -3.13
C GLY A 48 -0.40 -1.58 -4.64
N HIS A 49 0.19 -0.63 -5.36
CA HIS A 49 0.27 -0.61 -6.82
C HIS A 49 -1.11 -0.74 -7.51
N VAL A 50 -2.13 -0.06 -6.98
CA VAL A 50 -3.48 -0.08 -7.53
C VAL A 50 -3.55 0.81 -8.76
N THR A 51 -3.82 0.20 -9.91
CA THR A 51 -3.98 0.90 -11.17
C THR A 51 -5.43 1.37 -11.36
N VAL A 52 -5.63 2.67 -11.56
CA VAL A 52 -6.93 3.28 -11.83
C VAL A 52 -6.91 4.06 -13.13
N SER A 53 -8.01 4.05 -13.87
CA SER A 53 -8.14 4.86 -15.07
C SER A 53 -8.59 6.28 -14.71
N GLN A 54 -7.82 7.31 -15.09
CA GLN A 54 -8.19 8.70 -14.85
C GLN A 54 -9.08 9.25 -15.97
N ALA A 55 -10.40 9.09 -15.89
CA ALA A 55 -11.28 9.81 -16.80
C ALA A 55 -11.07 11.35 -16.68
N PRO A 56 -11.00 12.12 -17.79
CA PRO A 56 -11.21 11.72 -19.18
C PRO A 56 -9.93 11.28 -19.93
N SER A 57 -8.76 11.29 -19.29
CA SER A 57 -7.54 10.81 -19.91
C SER A 57 -7.60 9.29 -20.02
N TYR A 58 -7.41 8.70 -21.19
CA TYR A 58 -7.32 7.24 -21.33
C TYR A 58 -6.05 6.64 -20.69
N ARG A 59 -5.51 7.31 -19.66
CA ARG A 59 -4.29 6.96 -18.95
C ARG A 59 -4.67 6.28 -17.65
N SER A 60 -3.87 5.27 -17.32
CA SER A 60 -3.94 4.63 -16.01
C SER A 60 -2.88 5.25 -15.12
N GLU A 61 -3.23 5.54 -13.87
CA GLU A 61 -2.28 5.91 -12.84
C GLU A 61 -2.24 4.82 -11.77
N THR A 62 -1.08 4.70 -11.12
CA THR A 62 -0.88 3.70 -10.07
C THR A 62 -0.77 4.43 -8.73
N TYR A 63 -1.60 4.02 -7.77
CA TYR A 63 -1.61 4.57 -6.42
C TYR A 63 -1.36 3.48 -5.39
N SER A 64 -0.77 3.87 -4.25
CA SER A 64 -0.59 3.01 -3.09
C SER A 64 -1.13 3.68 -1.83
N GLY A 65 -1.79 2.93 -0.96
CA GLY A 65 -2.23 3.40 0.36
C GLY A 65 -3.60 2.89 0.80
N SER A 66 -3.94 3.16 2.06
CA SER A 66 -5.23 2.79 2.68
C SER A 66 -6.44 3.39 1.98
N SER A 67 -6.30 4.53 1.29
CA SER A 67 -7.35 5.10 0.43
C SER A 67 -7.82 4.14 -0.66
N MET A 68 -6.89 3.41 -1.29
CA MET A 68 -7.24 2.41 -2.32
C MET A 68 -7.94 1.19 -1.70
N SER A 69 -7.46 0.75 -0.54
CA SER A 69 -8.07 -0.35 0.22
C SER A 69 -9.48 -0.01 0.72
N ALA A 70 -9.69 1.24 1.15
CA ALA A 70 -11.00 1.74 1.54
C ALA A 70 -11.97 1.71 0.34
N ALA A 71 -11.55 2.19 -0.83
CA ALA A 71 -12.36 2.12 -2.05
C ALA A 71 -12.71 0.68 -2.44
N ALA A 72 -11.75 -0.24 -2.40
CA ALA A 72 -11.99 -1.67 -2.67
C ALA A 72 -12.99 -2.28 -1.67
N THR A 73 -12.90 -1.89 -0.39
CA THR A 73 -13.82 -2.35 0.65
C THR A 73 -15.23 -1.77 0.46
N SER A 74 -15.34 -0.48 0.12
CA SER A 74 -16.61 0.14 -0.23
C SER A 74 -17.27 -0.54 -1.43
N ALA A 75 -16.50 -0.94 -2.43
CA ALA A 75 -17.02 -1.72 -3.57
C ALA A 75 -17.57 -3.09 -3.13
N ALA A 76 -16.88 -3.80 -2.23
CA ALA A 76 -17.37 -5.05 -1.66
C ALA A 76 -18.69 -4.85 -0.89
N ALA A 77 -18.76 -3.82 -0.04
CA ALA A 77 -19.96 -3.49 0.73
C ALA A 77 -21.15 -3.11 -0.18
N ALA A 78 -20.91 -2.29 -1.21
CA ALA A 78 -21.92 -1.92 -2.20
C ALA A 78 -22.43 -3.14 -2.97
N ALA A 79 -21.55 -4.06 -3.35
CA ALA A 79 -21.92 -5.30 -4.02
C ALA A 79 -22.79 -6.19 -3.10
N VAL A 80 -22.42 -6.37 -1.83
CA VAL A 80 -23.25 -7.08 -0.85
C VAL A 80 -24.63 -6.45 -0.72
N TRP A 81 -24.70 -5.12 -0.63
CA TRP A 81 -25.97 -4.39 -0.54
C TRP A 81 -26.84 -4.57 -1.78
N ALA A 82 -26.25 -4.54 -2.98
CA ALA A 82 -26.96 -4.75 -4.24
C ALA A 82 -27.66 -6.13 -4.29
N TYR A 83 -27.03 -7.17 -3.75
CA TYR A 83 -27.64 -8.51 -3.67
C TYR A 83 -28.55 -8.71 -2.45
N ARG A 84 -28.39 -7.90 -1.39
CA ARG A 84 -29.17 -7.99 -0.15
C ARG A 84 -29.59 -6.60 0.35
N PRO A 85 -30.52 -5.91 -0.34
CA PRO A 85 -30.86 -4.52 -0.03
C PRO A 85 -31.61 -4.34 1.30
N SER A 86 -32.12 -5.42 1.89
CA SER A 86 -32.77 -5.41 3.20
C SER A 86 -31.81 -5.39 4.39
N LEU A 87 -30.50 -5.62 4.15
CA LEU A 87 -29.49 -5.52 5.20
C LEU A 87 -29.23 -4.05 5.54
N ASN A 88 -29.07 -3.78 6.82
CA ASN A 88 -28.55 -2.49 7.27
C ASN A 88 -27.00 -2.44 7.16
N ALA A 89 -26.42 -1.26 7.40
CA ALA A 89 -24.99 -1.01 7.24
C ALA A 89 -24.08 -1.98 8.03
N HIS A 90 -24.42 -2.27 9.29
CA HIS A 90 -23.57 -3.15 10.11
C HIS A 90 -23.68 -4.61 9.67
N GLU A 91 -24.84 -5.03 9.15
CA GLU A 91 -25.03 -6.38 8.61
C GLU A 91 -24.27 -6.55 7.30
N ILE A 92 -24.24 -5.52 6.45
CA ILE A 92 -23.41 -5.50 5.23
C ILE A 92 -21.94 -5.67 5.59
N MET A 93 -21.43 -4.87 6.53
CA MET A 93 -20.03 -4.96 6.94
C MET A 93 -19.69 -6.26 7.66
N ARG A 94 -20.65 -6.87 8.37
CA ARG A 94 -20.50 -8.22 8.92
C ARG A 94 -20.34 -9.26 7.81
N VAL A 95 -21.16 -9.22 6.76
CA VAL A 95 -21.00 -10.12 5.59
C VAL A 95 -19.62 -9.92 4.94
N VAL A 96 -19.17 -8.68 4.78
CA VAL A 96 -17.81 -8.38 4.25
C VAL A 96 -16.73 -8.98 5.15
N PHE A 97 -16.81 -8.81 6.48
CA PHE A 97 -15.82 -9.34 7.42
C PHE A 97 -15.82 -10.88 7.51
N ASP A 98 -16.99 -11.50 7.58
CA ASP A 98 -17.13 -12.93 7.76
C ASP A 98 -16.67 -13.70 6.51
N SER A 99 -16.86 -13.11 5.33
CA SER A 99 -16.44 -13.68 4.05
C SER A 99 -14.99 -13.36 3.66
N ALA A 100 -14.32 -12.48 4.39
CA ALA A 100 -12.94 -12.08 4.13
C ALA A 100 -11.93 -13.24 4.29
N VAL A 101 -10.76 -13.11 3.67
CA VAL A 101 -9.65 -14.07 3.75
C VAL A 101 -8.87 -13.83 5.05
N PRO A 102 -8.79 -14.79 5.98
CA PRO A 102 -7.98 -14.63 7.18
C PRO A 102 -6.51 -14.52 6.80
N LEU A 103 -5.81 -13.56 7.40
CA LEU A 103 -4.36 -13.39 7.27
C LEU A 103 -3.68 -13.70 8.61
N SER A 104 -2.35 -13.82 8.58
CA SER A 104 -1.53 -13.87 9.79
C SER A 104 -1.38 -12.49 10.43
N GLY A 105 -1.20 -12.50 11.75
CA GLY A 105 -0.99 -11.31 12.57
C GLY A 105 -2.25 -10.76 13.22
N ASP A 106 -2.01 -9.92 14.22
CA ASP A 106 -3.05 -9.31 15.03
C ASP A 106 -3.44 -7.95 14.49
N SER A 107 -4.70 -7.56 14.74
CA SER A 107 -5.12 -6.19 14.53
C SER A 107 -4.71 -5.31 15.72
N GLU A 108 -4.36 -4.06 15.43
CA GLU A 108 -3.93 -3.07 16.41
C GLU A 108 -5.02 -2.00 16.62
N VAL A 109 -5.94 -1.86 15.64
CA VAL A 109 -7.07 -0.93 15.68
C VAL A 109 -8.39 -1.70 15.76
N CYS A 110 -9.08 -1.57 16.90
CA CYS A 110 -10.39 -2.17 17.14
C CYS A 110 -11.27 -1.31 18.05
N LEU A 111 -12.57 -1.62 18.04
CA LEU A 111 -13.55 -0.99 18.90
C LEU A 111 -13.25 -1.36 20.36
N GLY A 112 -13.03 -0.35 21.21
CA GLY A 112 -12.62 -0.53 22.60
C GLY A 112 -11.11 -0.48 22.85
N GLY A 113 -10.30 -0.37 21.79
CA GLY A 113 -8.84 -0.35 21.88
C GLY A 113 -8.22 -1.76 22.00
N PRO A 114 -6.88 -1.86 21.92
CA PRO A 114 -6.16 -3.12 22.04
C PRO A 114 -6.24 -3.73 23.46
N PRO A 115 -6.09 -5.06 23.61
CA PRO A 115 -5.81 -6.04 22.55
C PRO A 115 -7.06 -6.36 21.73
N CYS A 116 -6.89 -6.43 20.41
CA CYS A 116 -7.99 -6.74 19.52
C CYS A 116 -8.22 -8.26 19.48
N ALA A 117 -9.46 -8.68 19.77
CA ALA A 117 -9.81 -10.10 19.84
C ALA A 117 -9.83 -10.79 18.46
N ASP A 118 -10.00 -10.01 17.40
CA ASP A 118 -10.11 -10.52 16.03
C ASP A 118 -8.79 -10.33 15.27
N GLY A 119 -8.33 -11.41 14.61
CA GLY A 119 -7.19 -11.35 13.69
C GLY A 119 -7.48 -10.52 12.42
N VAL A 120 -6.43 -10.25 11.65
CA VAL A 120 -6.52 -9.47 10.41
C VAL A 120 -7.19 -10.29 9.30
N ARG A 121 -8.09 -9.65 8.54
CA ARG A 121 -8.74 -10.28 7.39
C ARG A 121 -8.72 -9.39 6.16
N ARG A 122 -8.41 -9.96 5.01
CA ARG A 122 -8.41 -9.28 3.73
C ARG A 122 -9.75 -9.39 3.02
N VAL A 123 -10.31 -8.25 2.65
CA VAL A 123 -11.56 -8.15 1.89
C VAL A 123 -11.42 -8.84 0.52
N SER A 124 -12.44 -9.60 0.16
CA SER A 124 -12.58 -10.23 -1.16
C SER A 124 -13.99 -9.95 -1.69
N VAL A 125 -14.08 -9.17 -2.77
CA VAL A 125 -15.37 -8.85 -3.42
C VAL A 125 -16.08 -10.13 -3.86
N CYS A 126 -15.35 -11.08 -4.44
CA CYS A 126 -15.93 -12.36 -4.85
C CYS A 126 -16.57 -13.10 -3.67
N ARG A 127 -15.84 -13.28 -2.55
CA ARG A 127 -16.35 -14.02 -1.40
C ARG A 127 -17.51 -13.29 -0.72
N ALA A 128 -17.48 -11.96 -0.69
CA ALA A 128 -18.57 -11.14 -0.18
C ALA A 128 -19.84 -11.31 -1.03
N VAL A 129 -19.72 -11.27 -2.36
CA VAL A 129 -20.84 -11.52 -3.28
C VAL A 129 -21.35 -12.96 -3.17
N ALA A 130 -20.45 -13.95 -3.10
CA ALA A 130 -20.83 -15.35 -2.91
C ALA A 130 -21.61 -15.56 -1.60
N ALA A 131 -21.15 -14.96 -0.50
CA ALA A 131 -21.86 -15.02 0.78
C ALA A 131 -23.23 -14.34 0.72
N ALA A 132 -23.33 -13.18 0.05
CA ALA A 132 -24.60 -12.48 -0.16
C ALA A 132 -25.59 -13.29 -1.02
N CYS A 133 -25.11 -13.96 -2.08
CA CYS A 133 -25.91 -14.83 -2.93
C CYS A 133 -26.41 -16.07 -2.19
N LEU A 134 -25.51 -16.78 -1.51
CA LEU A 134 -25.87 -18.00 -0.77
C LEU A 134 -26.92 -17.73 0.31
N ALA A 135 -26.80 -16.60 1.02
CA ALA A 135 -27.72 -16.25 2.09
C ALA A 135 -29.08 -15.72 1.59
N SER A 136 -29.15 -15.16 0.37
CA SER A 136 -30.40 -14.65 -0.20
C SER A 136 -31.16 -15.68 -1.03
N GLY A 137 -30.45 -16.65 -1.63
CA GLY A 137 -31.02 -17.56 -2.64
C GLY A 137 -31.39 -16.86 -3.95
N ALA A 138 -31.08 -15.56 -4.10
CA ALA A 138 -31.52 -14.72 -5.21
C ALA A 138 -30.55 -14.71 -6.41
N CYS A 139 -29.36 -15.28 -6.25
CA CYS A 139 -28.35 -15.33 -7.31
C CYS A 139 -27.48 -16.58 -7.22
N ILE A 140 -26.86 -16.92 -8.35
CA ILE A 140 -25.84 -17.97 -8.44
C ILE A 140 -24.55 -17.41 -7.83
N ALA A 141 -24.08 -18.02 -6.74
CA ALA A 141 -22.86 -17.59 -6.08
C ALA A 141 -21.64 -17.78 -7.01
N PRO A 142 -20.78 -16.76 -7.20
CA PRO A 142 -19.57 -16.92 -7.98
C PRO A 142 -18.60 -17.90 -7.30
N VAL A 143 -17.84 -18.63 -8.12
CA VAL A 143 -16.75 -19.49 -7.62
C VAL A 143 -15.53 -18.63 -7.35
N CYS A 144 -15.17 -18.50 -6.08
CA CYS A 144 -14.01 -17.72 -5.66
C CYS A 144 -12.80 -18.63 -5.51
N GLY A 145 -11.87 -18.55 -6.47
CA GLY A 145 -10.59 -19.24 -6.37
C GLY A 145 -9.70 -18.63 -5.29
N PRO A 146 -8.75 -19.39 -4.73
CA PRO A 146 -7.68 -18.79 -3.93
C PRO A 146 -6.92 -17.78 -4.79
N LEU A 147 -6.38 -16.72 -4.18
CA LEU A 147 -5.28 -16.01 -4.84
C LEU A 147 -4.22 -17.06 -5.14
N ASN A 148 -3.77 -17.13 -6.39
CA ASN A 148 -2.76 -18.09 -6.79
C ASN A 148 -1.51 -17.85 -5.91
N PRO A 149 -1.17 -18.73 -4.96
CA PRO A 149 -0.08 -18.49 -4.02
C PRO A 149 1.29 -18.48 -4.72
N GLY A 150 1.37 -19.04 -5.93
CA GLY A 150 2.55 -18.96 -6.80
C GLY A 150 2.69 -17.62 -7.53
N ARG A 151 1.66 -16.76 -7.51
CA ARG A 151 1.79 -15.34 -7.88
C ARG A 151 2.23 -14.57 -6.64
N ASN A 152 3.43 -14.86 -6.15
CA ASN A 152 4.16 -13.81 -5.46
C ASN A 152 4.42 -12.73 -6.51
N LEU A 153 3.54 -11.73 -6.56
CA LEU A 153 3.67 -10.62 -7.51
C LEU A 153 4.78 -9.66 -7.10
N ARG A 154 5.49 -9.92 -5.99
CA ARG A 154 6.76 -9.25 -5.75
C ARG A 154 7.65 -9.57 -6.93
N PRO A 155 8.13 -8.57 -7.66
CA PRO A 155 9.09 -8.80 -8.72
C PRO A 155 10.40 -9.31 -8.09
N THR A 156 10.48 -10.62 -7.86
CA THR A 156 11.71 -11.30 -7.44
C THR A 156 12.59 -11.42 -8.68
N GLY A 157 13.80 -10.86 -8.63
CA GLY A 157 14.70 -10.83 -9.79
C GLY A 157 14.51 -9.63 -10.72
N LEU A 158 14.00 -8.50 -10.21
CA LEU A 158 14.35 -7.21 -10.80
C LEU A 158 15.87 -7.06 -10.66
N ASP A 159 16.57 -7.40 -11.73
CA ASP A 159 18.00 -7.17 -11.85
C ASP A 159 18.24 -5.67 -11.99
N THR A 160 18.38 -4.99 -10.85
CA THR A 160 18.83 -3.58 -10.79
C THR A 160 20.29 -3.43 -11.18
N SER A 161 21.04 -4.55 -11.33
CA SER A 161 22.42 -4.54 -11.79
C SER A 161 22.55 -4.40 -13.30
N GLN A 162 21.44 -4.32 -14.06
CA GLN A 162 21.48 -3.79 -15.42
C GLN A 162 22.06 -2.37 -15.33
N PRO A 163 23.30 -2.13 -15.80
CA PRO A 163 23.88 -0.80 -15.78
C PRO A 163 22.90 0.11 -16.50
N VAL A 164 22.56 1.26 -15.92
CA VAL A 164 21.73 2.30 -16.53
C VAL A 164 22.21 2.44 -17.96
N ALA A 165 21.49 1.80 -18.88
CA ALA A 165 21.93 1.75 -20.25
C ALA A 165 21.92 3.20 -20.70
N THR A 166 23.07 3.69 -21.17
CA THR A 166 23.21 4.94 -21.90
C THR A 166 21.91 5.24 -22.66
N PRO A 167 21.30 6.43 -22.51
CA PRO A 167 19.93 6.69 -22.94
C PRO A 167 19.67 6.08 -24.31
N TYR A 168 18.96 4.95 -24.32
CA TYR A 168 18.64 4.26 -25.55
C TYR A 168 17.63 5.16 -26.27
N THR A 169 18.13 5.95 -27.22
CA THR A 169 17.26 6.68 -28.13
C THR A 169 16.68 5.62 -29.06
N PHE A 170 15.47 5.14 -28.75
CA PHE A 170 14.78 4.21 -29.63
C PHE A 170 14.27 4.99 -30.85
N THR A 171 15.15 5.27 -31.81
CA THR A 171 14.77 5.64 -33.18
C THR A 171 14.33 4.39 -33.93
N GLY A 172 13.29 3.74 -33.42
CA GLY A 172 12.54 2.75 -34.19
C GLY A 172 11.38 3.47 -34.86
N THR A 173 11.46 3.70 -36.16
CA THR A 173 10.26 4.01 -36.94
C THR A 173 9.26 2.87 -36.73
N VAL A 174 8.07 3.18 -36.22
CA VAL A 174 6.93 2.25 -36.10
C VAL A 174 6.44 1.90 -37.50
N ALA A 175 7.22 1.11 -38.23
CA ALA A 175 6.78 0.49 -39.46
C ALA A 175 5.88 -0.69 -39.05
N HIS A 176 4.57 -0.47 -39.18
CA HIS A 176 3.48 -1.44 -39.14
C HIS A 176 3.85 -2.83 -38.60
N LEU A 177 3.72 -3.00 -37.28
CA LEU A 177 3.49 -4.34 -36.75
C LEU A 177 2.15 -4.83 -37.33
N PRO A 178 2.08 -6.04 -37.91
CA PRO A 178 0.81 -6.59 -38.38
C PRO A 178 -0.18 -6.64 -37.19
N PRO A 179 -1.49 -6.46 -37.42
CA PRO A 179 -2.49 -6.54 -36.37
C PRO A 179 -2.48 -7.95 -35.78
N ALA A 180 -1.72 -8.14 -34.71
CA ALA A 180 -1.77 -9.36 -33.93
C ALA A 180 -3.10 -9.37 -33.16
N PRO A 181 -3.81 -10.51 -33.09
CA PRO A 181 -4.96 -10.64 -32.19
C PRO A 181 -4.52 -10.27 -30.77
N CYS A 182 -5.41 -9.63 -29.98
CA CYS A 182 -5.18 -9.05 -28.64
C CYS A 182 -4.71 -10.07 -27.56
N GLN A 183 -3.63 -10.79 -27.83
CA GLN A 183 -3.08 -11.86 -27.00
C GLN A 183 -1.85 -11.40 -26.20
N SER A 184 -1.25 -10.26 -26.56
CA SER A 184 -0.15 -9.64 -25.80
C SER A 184 -0.61 -8.40 -25.04
N LEU A 185 -0.13 -8.26 -23.79
CA LEU A 185 -0.19 -7.01 -23.04
C LEU A 185 0.80 -6.04 -23.69
N VAL A 186 0.32 -4.89 -24.15
CA VAL A 186 1.18 -3.83 -24.69
C VAL A 186 1.30 -2.73 -23.65
N PHE A 187 2.45 -2.67 -22.98
CA PHE A 187 2.84 -1.53 -22.14
C PHE A 187 3.48 -0.48 -23.06
N GLY A 188 2.88 0.72 -23.13
CA GLY A 188 3.41 1.83 -23.91
C GLY A 188 3.50 3.09 -23.04
N THR A 189 4.58 3.84 -23.19
CA THR A 189 4.78 5.13 -22.51
C THR A 189 4.40 6.31 -23.41
N ASP A 190 4.09 6.06 -24.69
CA ASP A 190 3.85 7.10 -25.68
C ASP A 190 2.39 7.62 -25.64
N PRO A 191 2.17 8.92 -25.36
CA PRO A 191 0.85 9.53 -25.34
C PRO A 191 0.19 9.69 -26.73
N THR A 192 0.88 9.36 -27.82
CA THR A 192 0.43 9.62 -29.20
C THR A 192 -0.18 8.42 -29.93
N VAL A 193 -0.38 7.27 -29.27
CA VAL A 193 -1.02 6.10 -29.90
C VAL A 193 -2.52 6.39 -30.15
N LEU A 194 -2.81 7.03 -31.27
CA LEU A 194 -4.13 7.55 -31.64
C LEU A 194 -5.11 6.47 -32.14
N VAL A 195 -4.64 5.25 -32.42
CA VAL A 195 -5.50 4.12 -32.82
C VAL A 195 -4.89 2.82 -32.29
N ASN A 196 -5.24 2.41 -31.07
CA ASN A 196 -4.89 1.08 -30.56
C ASN A 196 -6.05 0.10 -30.84
N PRO A 197 -5.79 -1.06 -31.45
CA PRO A 197 -6.81 -2.08 -31.71
C PRO A 197 -7.39 -2.76 -30.44
N CYS A 198 -6.81 -2.57 -29.26
CA CYS A 198 -7.22 -3.22 -28.01
C CYS A 198 -7.27 -2.20 -26.82
N PRO A 199 -8.18 -1.20 -26.85
CA PRO A 199 -8.23 -0.12 -25.86
C PRO A 199 -8.47 -0.60 -24.41
N GLU A 200 -9.13 -1.72 -24.21
CA GLU A 200 -9.41 -2.31 -22.89
C GLU A 200 -8.19 -3.01 -22.22
N ARG A 201 -7.04 -3.08 -22.91
CA ARG A 201 -5.80 -3.71 -22.39
C ARG A 201 -4.58 -2.79 -22.34
N GLN A 202 -4.77 -1.49 -22.55
CA GLN A 202 -3.69 -0.51 -22.37
C GLN A 202 -3.55 -0.10 -20.91
N TYR A 203 -2.37 -0.33 -20.36
CA TYR A 203 -1.92 0.34 -19.14
C TYR A 203 -0.82 1.32 -19.55
N LEU A 204 -1.19 2.59 -19.74
CA LEU A 204 -0.21 3.65 -19.97
C LEU A 204 0.43 3.97 -18.62
N SER A 205 1.49 3.24 -18.27
CA SER A 205 2.29 3.53 -17.09
C SER A 205 3.01 4.86 -17.31
N ARG A 206 2.58 5.90 -16.59
CA ARG A 206 3.56 6.86 -16.09
C ARG A 206 4.22 6.20 -14.89
N TYR A 207 5.55 6.32 -14.78
CA TYR A 207 6.19 6.34 -13.46
C TYR A 207 5.30 7.21 -12.58
N ALA A 208 4.64 6.60 -11.58
CA ALA A 208 3.61 7.28 -10.82
C ALA A 208 4.26 8.54 -10.25
N VAL A 209 3.77 9.71 -10.65
CA VAL A 209 4.08 10.92 -9.91
C VAL A 209 3.29 10.76 -8.61
N PRO A 210 3.94 10.66 -7.44
CA PRO A 210 3.24 10.46 -6.19
C PRO A 210 2.16 11.54 -6.06
N TYR A 211 0.90 11.10 -6.01
CA TYR A 211 -0.26 11.99 -5.96
C TYR A 211 -0.48 12.37 -4.50
N ALA A 212 0.11 13.50 -4.09
CA ALA A 212 0.37 13.83 -2.70
C ALA A 212 -0.55 14.88 -2.07
N VAL A 213 -1.64 15.34 -2.70
CA VAL A 213 -2.41 16.47 -2.12
C VAL A 213 -3.94 16.41 -2.32
N PRO A 214 -4.76 16.67 -1.26
CA PRO A 214 -4.42 16.82 0.15
C PRO A 214 -4.63 15.48 0.88
N GLN A 215 -3.60 14.64 0.93
CA GLN A 215 -3.47 13.65 2.00
C GLN A 215 -2.79 14.35 3.19
N PRO A 216 -2.92 13.86 4.44
CA PRO A 216 -2.17 14.43 5.57
C PRO A 216 -0.69 14.64 5.19
N PRO A 217 -0.05 15.72 5.70
CA PRO A 217 1.26 16.18 5.24
C PRO A 217 2.24 15.01 5.16
N GLU A 218 3.00 14.97 4.06
CA GLU A 218 3.96 13.90 3.81
C GLU A 218 4.87 13.73 5.01
N VAL A 219 5.05 12.48 5.44
CA VAL A 219 6.10 12.14 6.39
C VAL A 219 7.43 12.46 5.69
N GLY A 220 8.22 13.36 6.27
CA GLY A 220 9.33 14.11 5.64
C GLY A 220 10.46 13.37 4.93
N CYS A 221 10.37 12.05 4.76
CA CYS A 221 11.38 11.23 4.12
C CYS A 221 10.74 10.28 3.10
N PRO A 222 10.38 10.75 1.90
CA PRO A 222 9.78 9.90 0.89
C PRO A 222 10.72 8.80 0.36
N ASN A 223 12.05 8.96 0.45
CA ASN A 223 12.99 7.93 -0.03
C ASN A 223 14.25 7.90 0.83
N CYS A 224 14.54 6.74 1.43
CA CYS A 224 15.80 6.50 2.10
C CYS A 224 16.47 5.27 1.48
N MET A 225 17.74 5.41 1.08
CA MET A 225 18.50 4.36 0.38
C MET A 225 19.89 4.25 0.99
N VAL A 226 20.38 3.04 1.16
CA VAL A 226 21.77 2.81 1.55
C VAL A 226 22.54 2.34 0.34
N LYS A 227 23.66 3.00 0.05
CA LYS A 227 24.56 2.64 -1.05
C LYS A 227 26.00 2.84 -0.63
N ALA A 228 26.80 1.79 -0.77
CA ALA A 228 28.24 1.80 -0.44
C ALA A 228 28.56 2.36 0.96
N GLY A 229 27.73 1.99 1.96
CA GLY A 229 27.89 2.46 3.34
C GLY A 229 27.45 3.91 3.57
N THR A 230 26.81 4.57 2.60
CA THR A 230 26.21 5.89 2.78
C THR A 230 24.69 5.78 2.76
N LEU A 231 24.03 6.34 3.77
CA LEU A 231 22.59 6.49 3.84
C LEU A 231 22.20 7.82 3.18
N TYR A 232 21.45 7.73 2.10
CA TYR A 232 20.85 8.84 1.39
C TYR A 232 19.42 9.04 1.87
N ILE A 233 19.14 10.19 2.46
CA ILE A 233 17.84 10.58 2.97
C ILE A 233 17.32 11.69 2.05
N GLY A 234 16.38 11.36 1.17
CA GLY A 234 15.72 12.34 0.30
C GLY A 234 14.54 12.99 1.03
N ILE A 235 14.55 14.32 1.14
CA ILE A 235 13.48 15.12 1.73
C ILE A 235 12.53 15.57 0.61
N SER A 236 11.22 15.50 0.88
CA SER A 236 10.22 15.98 -0.07
C SER A 236 10.36 17.48 -0.33
N ASN A 237 9.92 17.95 -1.50
CA ASN A 237 9.89 19.38 -1.82
C ASN A 237 8.89 20.19 -0.98
N ASP A 238 8.01 19.52 -0.24
CA ASP A 238 6.95 20.15 0.55
C ASP A 238 7.24 20.10 2.06
N VAL A 239 8.43 19.67 2.46
CA VAL A 239 8.79 19.45 3.87
C VAL A 239 10.03 20.26 4.24
N ASP A 240 9.82 21.22 5.14
CA ASP A 240 10.86 21.93 5.86
C ASP A 240 10.70 21.63 7.36
N GLY A 241 11.80 21.60 8.11
CA GLY A 241 11.72 21.45 9.57
C GLY A 241 13.02 20.97 10.21
N VAL A 242 12.90 20.38 11.39
CA VAL A 242 14.04 19.84 12.14
C VAL A 242 13.72 18.40 12.54
N PHE A 243 14.64 17.47 12.29
CA PHE A 243 14.59 16.17 12.94
C PHE A 243 15.20 16.28 14.32
N THR A 244 14.44 15.86 15.33
CA THR A 244 14.99 15.61 16.65
C THR A 244 15.12 14.11 16.87
N ASP A 245 16.28 13.73 17.39
CA ASP A 245 16.65 12.35 17.73
C ASP A 245 16.46 11.33 16.59
N PRO A 246 17.02 11.58 15.38
CA PRO A 246 16.93 10.61 14.29
C PRO A 246 17.74 9.35 14.63
N VAL A 247 17.09 8.19 14.56
CA VAL A 247 17.68 6.88 14.86
C VAL A 247 17.46 5.93 13.70
N LEU A 248 18.53 5.38 13.17
CA LEU A 248 18.50 4.27 12.24
C LEU A 248 18.33 2.95 13.01
N ARG A 249 17.22 2.25 12.77
CA ARG A 249 16.99 0.87 13.21
C ARG A 249 17.40 -0.10 12.13
N VAL A 250 18.14 -1.12 12.51
CA VAL A 250 18.56 -2.21 11.62
C VAL A 250 18.21 -3.53 12.30
N VAL A 251 17.48 -4.40 11.60
CA VAL A 251 17.15 -5.76 12.04
C VAL A 251 17.99 -6.73 11.22
N ARG A 252 18.81 -7.52 11.92
CA ARG A 252 19.67 -8.55 11.36
C ARG A 252 19.51 -9.82 12.19
N ASP A 253 19.24 -10.94 11.53
CA ASP A 253 19.06 -12.23 12.22
C ASP A 253 18.07 -12.16 13.40
N ASP A 254 16.96 -11.44 13.20
CA ASP A 254 15.93 -11.11 14.20
C ASP A 254 16.41 -10.29 15.42
N VAL A 255 17.63 -9.75 15.37
CA VAL A 255 18.18 -8.83 16.37
C VAL A 255 18.10 -7.39 15.86
N GLU A 256 17.40 -6.55 16.62
CA GLU A 256 17.31 -5.12 16.35
C GLU A 256 18.48 -4.36 16.98
N LYS A 257 19.13 -3.50 16.19
CA LYS A 257 20.13 -2.52 16.64
C LYS A 257 19.70 -1.11 16.24
N THR A 258 20.05 -0.14 17.08
CA THR A 258 19.77 1.28 16.88
C THR A 258 21.07 2.05 16.74
N TYR A 259 21.11 3.00 15.82
CA TYR A 259 22.25 3.86 15.52
C TYR A 259 21.77 5.31 15.50
N ALA A 260 22.36 6.18 16.30
CA ALA A 260 22.07 7.61 16.23
C ALA A 260 22.59 8.16 14.89
N LEU A 261 21.78 8.98 14.22
CA LEU A 261 22.14 9.64 12.97
C LEU A 261 22.60 11.08 13.26
N ASP A 262 23.84 11.20 13.73
CA ASP A 262 24.42 12.52 14.01
C ASP A 262 24.50 13.37 12.73
N GLY A 263 24.14 14.65 12.85
CA GLY A 263 24.20 15.61 11.72
C GLY A 263 22.92 15.70 10.88
N VAL A 264 21.91 14.87 11.11
CA VAL A 264 20.59 14.99 10.46
C VAL A 264 19.71 15.93 11.28
N GLY A 265 20.00 17.23 11.23
CA GLY A 265 19.30 18.24 12.02
C GLY A 265 18.25 19.01 11.23
N GLU A 266 18.65 19.75 10.21
CA GLU A 266 17.78 20.64 9.44
C GLU A 266 17.29 19.96 8.16
N LEU A 267 15.97 19.94 7.96
CA LEU A 267 15.33 19.50 6.73
C LEU A 267 15.03 20.70 5.88
N LYS A 268 15.55 20.68 4.65
CA LYS A 268 15.17 21.61 3.61
C LYS A 268 14.43 20.86 2.54
N ALA A 269 13.33 21.46 2.09
CA ALA A 269 12.55 20.99 0.98
C ALA A 269 13.43 20.61 -0.21
N GLY A 270 13.30 19.36 -0.66
CA GLY A 270 14.05 18.82 -1.81
C GLY A 270 15.53 18.51 -1.55
N ALA A 271 16.02 18.64 -0.31
CA ALA A 271 17.39 18.31 0.02
C ALA A 271 17.62 16.79 0.05
N THR A 272 18.85 16.40 -0.27
CA THR A 272 19.37 15.06 0.02
C THR A 272 20.38 15.18 1.15
N ILE A 273 20.16 14.45 2.24
CA ILE A 273 21.10 14.35 3.35
C ILE A 273 21.88 13.04 3.19
N GLU A 274 23.19 13.13 3.27
CA GLU A 274 24.09 11.98 3.22
C GLU A 274 24.63 11.72 4.62
N VAL A 275 24.44 10.50 5.12
CA VAL A 275 24.98 10.07 6.41
C VAL A 275 25.89 8.88 6.20
N ASP A 276 27.14 9.01 6.64
CA ASP A 276 28.07 7.88 6.62
C ASP A 276 27.64 6.84 7.66
N VAL A 277 27.24 5.68 7.16
CA VAL A 277 26.83 4.50 7.92
C VAL A 277 27.76 3.32 7.62
N GLY A 278 28.98 3.59 7.14
CA GLY A 278 29.95 2.58 6.72
C GLY A 278 30.47 1.69 7.85
N SER A 279 30.19 2.05 9.10
CA SER A 279 30.45 1.20 10.27
C SER A 279 29.40 0.10 10.49
N ILE A 280 28.27 0.14 9.78
CA ILE A 280 27.21 -0.86 9.87
C ILE A 280 27.53 -2.02 8.93
N GLU A 281 27.51 -3.24 9.45
CA GLU A 281 27.61 -4.46 8.66
C GLU A 281 26.23 -4.80 8.08
N TRP A 282 26.08 -4.65 6.77
CA TRP A 282 24.81 -4.80 6.05
C TRP A 282 24.49 -6.26 5.66
N ASP A 283 25.48 -7.16 5.74
CA ASP A 283 25.29 -8.57 5.45
C ASP A 283 24.28 -9.20 6.44
N GLY A 284 23.18 -9.76 5.90
CA GLY A 284 22.12 -10.40 6.70
C GLY A 284 21.08 -9.44 7.27
N VAL A 285 21.10 -8.16 6.91
CA VAL A 285 20.03 -7.21 7.28
C VAL A 285 18.73 -7.59 6.56
N THR A 286 17.67 -7.82 7.32
CA THR A 286 16.34 -8.17 6.81
C THR A 286 15.40 -6.98 6.75
N LYS A 287 15.66 -5.95 7.56
CA LYS A 287 14.89 -4.69 7.60
C LYS A 287 15.77 -3.57 8.14
N ALA A 288 15.64 -2.36 7.59
CA ALA A 288 16.18 -1.15 8.20
C ALA A 288 15.18 -0.01 8.05
N SER A 289 15.08 0.90 9.02
CA SER A 289 14.16 2.05 8.99
C SER A 289 14.72 3.21 9.81
N ILE A 290 14.33 4.44 9.53
CA ILE A 290 14.73 5.62 10.30
C ILE A 290 13.53 6.08 11.12
N ASP A 291 13.69 6.12 12.44
CA ASP A 291 12.74 6.78 13.33
C ASP A 291 13.21 8.22 13.56
N PHE A 292 12.28 9.16 13.58
CA PHE A 292 12.57 10.56 13.88
C PHE A 292 11.34 11.25 14.46
N VAL A 293 11.56 12.40 15.09
CA VAL A 293 10.48 13.31 15.48
C VAL A 293 10.55 14.54 14.59
N HIS A 294 9.44 14.85 13.93
CA HIS A 294 9.27 16.02 13.07
C HIS A 294 8.11 16.85 13.61
N ASP A 295 8.37 18.11 13.95
CA ASP A 295 7.38 19.02 14.56
C ASP A 295 6.65 18.45 15.80
N GLY A 296 7.36 17.63 16.58
CA GLY A 296 6.82 16.99 17.78
C GLY A 296 5.99 15.73 17.51
N GLU A 297 5.81 15.34 16.26
CA GLU A 297 5.16 14.08 15.88
C GLU A 297 6.20 13.01 15.53
N TRP A 298 6.00 11.82 16.09
CA TRP A 298 6.86 10.67 15.83
C TRP A 298 6.56 10.09 14.44
N SER A 299 7.62 9.79 13.70
CA SER A 299 7.57 9.27 12.34
C SER A 299 8.63 8.19 12.15
N THR A 300 8.33 7.25 11.25
CA THR A 300 9.26 6.19 10.83
C THR A 300 9.27 6.16 9.31
N SER A 301 10.46 6.08 8.72
CA SER A 301 10.61 5.82 7.29
C SER A 301 10.20 4.38 6.95
N ASP A 302 9.72 4.19 5.74
CA ASP A 302 9.57 2.86 5.14
C ASP A 302 10.90 2.07 5.20
N PRO A 303 10.87 0.73 5.09
CA PRO A 303 12.07 -0.07 5.01
C PRO A 303 13.03 0.47 3.95
N LEU A 304 14.28 0.71 4.36
CA LEU A 304 15.34 1.22 3.50
C LEU A 304 15.59 0.26 2.33
N THR A 305 15.73 0.82 1.13
CA THR A 305 16.27 0.08 0.00
C THR A 305 17.77 -0.07 0.21
N LEU A 306 18.26 -1.31 0.22
CA LEU A 306 19.68 -1.64 0.30
C LEU A 306 20.19 -1.92 -1.12
N GLU A 307 21.12 -1.10 -1.61
CA GLU A 307 21.86 -1.28 -2.89
C GLU A 307 23.32 -1.70 -2.68
#